data_AF-A0A1A3GZ69-F1
#
_entry.id   AF-A0A1A3GZ69-F1
#
_cell.length_a   1.000
_cell.length_b   1.000
_cell.length_c   1.000
_cell.angle_alpha   90.00
_cell.angle_beta   90.00
_cell.angle_gamma   90.00
#
_symmetry.space_group_name_H-M   'P 1'
#
loop_
_entity.id
_entity.type
_entity.pdbx_description
1 polymer ?
#
loop_
_entity_poly.entity_id
_entity_poly.type
_entity_poly.pdbx_seq_one_letter_code
_entity_poly.pdbx_strand_id
1 'polypeptide(L)'
;MGSTGPIPKRSDERIRRNATDIPVEKVTAIGTVEVPELDLPVDELHPLVQDYYQAMIDSGQARYFEPTDWQHARLAMLAMNEMLTARYKTGKQAGERAPISVMKLQVLNQMLSTLLVTEGDRRRVRMEIERQNGNPDGAQVVQMSDYFKQQFGA
;
A
#
# COMPACT_ATOMS: atom_id res chain seq x y z
N MET A 1 -11.77 -12.94 19.58
CA MET A 1 -12.71 -13.04 18.45
C MET A 1 -12.26 -12.06 17.39
N GLY A 2 -11.56 -12.55 16.35
CA GLY A 2 -11.09 -11.69 15.26
C GLY A 2 -12.26 -11.27 14.40
N SER A 3 -12.33 -9.99 14.03
CA SER A 3 -13.33 -9.48 13.09
C SER A 3 -13.10 -10.12 11.72
N THR A 4 -13.81 -11.21 11.43
CA THR A 4 -13.94 -11.80 10.11
C THR A 4 -14.83 -10.89 9.27
N GLY A 5 -14.24 -9.83 8.75
CA GLY A 5 -14.93 -8.88 7.91
C GLY A 5 -13.95 -7.90 7.25
N PRO A 6 -14.33 -7.32 6.12
CA PRO A 6 -13.57 -6.26 5.48
C PRO A 6 -13.37 -5.08 6.43
N ILE A 7 -12.26 -4.34 6.26
CA ILE A 7 -11.98 -3.14 7.05
C ILE A 7 -13.19 -2.21 6.96
N PRO A 8 -13.77 -1.78 8.11
CA PRO A 8 -14.92 -0.90 8.10
C PRO A 8 -14.58 0.42 7.40
N LYS A 9 -15.49 0.90 6.52
CA LYS A 9 -15.38 2.23 5.90
C LYS A 9 -15.19 3.32 6.94
N ARG A 10 -14.51 4.43 6.58
CA ARG A 10 -14.44 5.62 7.45
C ARG A 10 -15.86 6.06 7.81
N SER A 11 -16.06 6.61 9.01
CA SER A 11 -17.41 6.94 9.49
C SER A 11 -18.14 7.95 8.59
N ASP A 12 -17.40 8.82 7.92
CA ASP A 12 -17.83 9.77 6.90
C ASP A 12 -18.15 9.15 5.53
N GLU A 13 -17.66 7.96 5.24
CA GLU A 13 -17.90 7.23 3.99
C GLU A 13 -19.07 6.23 4.10
N ARG A 14 -19.76 6.22 5.26
CA ARG A 14 -20.90 5.33 5.52
C ARG A 14 -22.21 5.98 5.10
N ILE A 15 -22.99 5.24 4.31
CA ILE A 15 -24.36 5.60 3.98
C ILE A 15 -25.21 5.49 5.26
N ARG A 16 -26.17 6.39 5.44
CA ARG A 16 -27.01 6.55 6.66
C ARG A 16 -27.60 5.24 7.21
N ARG A 17 -27.88 4.25 6.35
CA ARG A 17 -28.41 2.92 6.73
C ARG A 17 -27.37 2.00 7.40
N ASN A 18 -26.08 2.26 7.23
CA ASN A 18 -24.94 1.55 7.80
C ASN A 18 -24.18 2.40 8.84
N ALA A 19 -24.77 3.50 9.29
CA ALA A 19 -24.20 4.30 10.38
C ALA A 19 -24.13 3.42 11.63
N THR A 20 -22.97 3.40 12.28
CA THR A 20 -22.80 2.67 13.54
C THR A 20 -23.14 3.63 14.67
N ASP A 21 -23.97 3.18 15.60
CA ASP A 21 -24.38 3.99 16.76
C ASP A 21 -23.22 4.25 17.75
N ILE A 22 -22.10 3.54 17.58
CA ILE A 22 -20.86 3.76 18.32
C ILE A 22 -20.14 4.97 17.71
N PRO A 23 -19.93 6.06 18.46
CA PRO A 23 -19.19 7.21 17.98
C PRO A 23 -17.76 6.79 17.63
N VAL A 24 -17.36 7.03 16.37
CA VAL A 24 -15.97 6.88 15.94
C VAL A 24 -15.24 8.16 16.29
N GLU A 25 -14.27 8.06 17.19
CA GLU A 25 -13.36 9.15 17.49
C GLU A 25 -12.47 9.42 16.27
N LYS A 26 -12.50 10.65 15.76
CA LYS A 26 -11.61 11.11 14.70
C LYS A 26 -10.48 11.89 15.33
N VAL A 27 -9.25 11.44 15.12
CA VAL A 27 -8.06 12.20 15.47
C VAL A 27 -7.62 13.00 14.26
N THR A 28 -7.45 14.32 14.43
CA THR A 28 -6.91 15.19 13.38
C THR A 28 -5.40 15.15 13.41
N ALA A 29 -4.78 14.60 12.37
CA ALA A 29 -3.35 14.78 12.10
C ALA A 29 -3.14 16.01 11.22
N ILE A 30 -2.08 16.78 11.47
CA ILE A 30 -1.73 17.98 10.70
C ILE A 30 -0.57 17.65 9.78
N GLY A 31 -0.68 18.05 8.50
CA GLY A 31 0.39 17.94 7.52
C GLY A 31 0.26 16.74 6.57
N THR A 32 1.19 16.67 5.63
CA THR A 32 1.37 15.53 4.73
C THR A 32 2.26 14.49 5.42
N VAL A 33 2.00 13.20 5.21
CA VAL A 33 2.89 12.15 5.68
C VAL A 33 4.14 12.14 4.79
N GLU A 34 5.29 12.46 5.39
CA GLU A 34 6.58 12.37 4.73
C GLU A 34 7.00 10.90 4.53
N VAL A 35 7.40 10.56 3.32
CA VAL A 35 7.90 9.23 2.99
C VAL A 35 9.38 9.18 3.36
N PRO A 36 9.82 8.28 4.27
CA PRO A 36 11.22 8.18 4.65
C PRO A 36 12.04 7.59 3.50
N GLU A 37 13.32 7.96 3.44
CA GLU A 37 14.27 7.29 2.56
C GLU A 37 14.47 5.82 2.98
N LEU A 38 14.89 4.99 2.03
CA LEU A 38 15.26 3.60 2.28
C LEU A 38 16.71 3.50 2.78
N ASP A 39 17.03 4.21 3.86
CA ASP A 39 18.34 4.18 4.51
C ASP A 39 18.42 3.00 5.50
N LEU A 40 18.57 1.79 4.95
CA LEU A 40 18.69 0.57 5.76
C LEU A 40 20.12 0.39 6.28
N PRO A 41 20.32 -0.05 7.55
CA PRO A 41 21.64 -0.29 8.12
C PRO A 41 22.21 -1.63 7.64
N VAL A 42 22.52 -1.74 6.34
CA VAL A 42 23.01 -2.96 5.69
C VAL A 42 24.22 -2.66 4.80
N ASP A 43 25.13 -3.62 4.70
CA ASP A 43 26.34 -3.47 3.86
C ASP A 43 26.02 -3.53 2.35
N GLU A 44 25.03 -4.34 1.98
CA GLU A 44 24.59 -4.54 0.60
C GLU A 44 23.06 -4.41 0.53
N LEU A 45 22.58 -3.46 -0.25
CA LEU A 45 21.15 -3.28 -0.54
C LEU A 45 20.81 -3.85 -1.92
N HIS A 46 20.05 -4.92 -1.93
CA HIS A 46 19.67 -5.62 -3.15
C HIS A 46 18.79 -4.73 -4.06
N PRO A 47 19.07 -4.62 -5.38
CA PRO A 47 18.31 -3.73 -6.29
C PRO A 47 16.80 -3.96 -6.26
N LEU A 48 16.36 -5.22 -6.25
CA LEU A 48 14.93 -5.57 -6.13
C LEU A 48 14.25 -4.93 -4.89
N VAL A 49 14.96 -4.74 -3.78
CA VAL A 49 14.39 -4.14 -2.57
C VAL A 49 14.16 -2.64 -2.78
N GLN A 50 15.07 -1.96 -3.47
CA GLN A 50 14.92 -0.55 -3.84
C GLN A 50 13.74 -0.38 -4.79
N ASP A 51 13.69 -1.18 -5.86
CA ASP A 51 12.61 -1.16 -6.83
C ASP A 51 11.25 -1.45 -6.18
N TYR A 52 11.22 -2.41 -5.25
CA TYR A 52 10.01 -2.78 -4.54
C TYR A 52 9.52 -1.66 -3.62
N TYR A 53 10.43 -1.02 -2.87
CA TYR A 53 10.09 0.11 -2.01
C TYR A 53 9.56 1.29 -2.84
N GLN A 54 10.22 1.61 -3.96
CA GLN A 54 9.75 2.65 -4.87
C GLN A 54 8.35 2.31 -5.43
N ALA A 55 8.13 1.07 -5.85
CA ALA A 55 6.83 0.63 -6.33
C ALA A 55 5.74 0.73 -5.24
N MET A 56 6.08 0.53 -3.96
CA MET A 56 5.14 0.77 -2.85
C MET A 56 4.79 2.25 -2.72
N ILE A 57 5.77 3.15 -2.84
CA ILE A 57 5.56 4.61 -2.83
C ILE A 57 4.62 5.04 -3.95
N ASP A 58 4.84 4.54 -5.16
CA ASP A 58 4.07 4.91 -6.35
C ASP A 58 2.67 4.27 -6.40
N SER A 59 2.37 3.35 -5.49
CA SER A 59 1.12 2.61 -5.49
C SER A 59 0.03 3.34 -4.71
N GLY A 60 -1.18 3.34 -5.27
CA GLY A 60 -2.30 4.15 -4.78
C GLY A 60 -2.71 3.88 -3.32
N GLN A 61 -2.42 2.73 -2.73
CA GLN A 61 -2.69 2.46 -1.31
C GLN A 61 -1.81 3.26 -0.36
N ALA A 62 -0.62 3.68 -0.78
CA ALA A 62 0.32 4.43 0.06
C ALA A 62 -0.26 5.77 0.56
N ARG A 63 -1.29 6.31 -0.12
CA ARG A 63 -2.05 7.48 0.34
C ARG A 63 -2.71 7.32 1.72
N TYR A 64 -2.83 6.09 2.21
CA TYR A 64 -3.41 5.76 3.50
C TYR A 64 -2.36 5.41 4.56
N PHE A 65 -1.07 5.42 4.19
CA PHE A 65 0.00 5.10 5.13
C PHE A 65 0.26 6.27 6.06
N GLU A 66 0.36 5.96 7.34
CA GLU A 66 0.85 6.83 8.39
C GLU A 66 2.36 6.62 8.58
N PRO A 67 3.07 7.50 9.33
CA PRO A 67 4.50 7.35 9.59
C PRO A 67 4.89 5.95 10.11
N THR A 68 4.03 5.32 10.91
CA THR A 68 4.24 3.97 11.42
C THR A 68 4.18 2.90 10.33
N ASP A 69 3.33 3.06 9.33
CA ASP A 69 3.23 2.13 8.20
C ASP A 69 4.49 2.22 7.35
N TRP A 70 5.05 3.41 7.16
CA TRP A 70 6.32 3.59 6.47
C TRP A 70 7.50 2.94 7.21
N GLN A 71 7.54 3.02 8.53
CA GLN A 71 8.53 2.29 9.32
C GLN A 71 8.33 0.78 9.23
N HIS A 72 7.07 0.32 9.20
CA HIS A 72 6.77 -1.09 8.98
C HIS A 72 7.19 -1.58 7.58
N ALA A 73 7.01 -0.75 6.55
CA ALA A 73 7.51 -1.00 5.21
C ALA A 73 9.04 -1.12 5.18
N ARG A 74 9.76 -0.19 5.83
CA ARG A 74 11.22 -0.27 5.97
C ARG A 74 11.68 -1.54 6.68
N LEU A 75 10.97 -1.96 7.72
CA LEU A 75 11.26 -3.23 8.41
C LEU A 75 11.04 -4.43 7.47
N ALA A 76 9.98 -4.44 6.67
CA ALA A 76 9.75 -5.46 5.65
C ALA A 76 10.87 -5.48 4.60
N MET A 77 11.34 -4.31 4.16
CA MET A 77 12.44 -4.19 3.21
C MET A 77 13.76 -4.70 3.80
N LEU A 78 14.03 -4.43 5.07
CA LEU A 78 15.19 -5.01 5.78
C LEU A 78 15.14 -6.54 5.77
N ALA A 79 14.00 -7.11 6.16
CA ALA A 79 13.81 -8.57 6.15
C ALA A 79 13.95 -9.17 4.75
N MET A 80 13.37 -8.52 3.74
CA MET A 80 13.51 -8.92 2.34
C MET A 80 14.97 -8.87 1.87
N ASN A 81 15.69 -7.80 2.21
CA ASN A 81 17.10 -7.65 1.89
C ASN A 81 17.94 -8.76 2.51
N GLU A 82 17.77 -9.02 3.81
CA GLU A 82 18.50 -10.10 4.50
C GLU A 82 18.24 -11.47 3.86
N MET A 83 17.01 -11.75 3.44
CA MET A 83 16.66 -13.00 2.78
C MET A 83 17.32 -13.12 1.40
N LEU A 84 17.36 -12.02 0.65
CA LEU A 84 17.96 -12.00 -0.67
C LEU A 84 19.48 -12.04 -0.56
N THR A 85 20.13 -11.34 0.35
CA THR A 85 21.60 -11.29 0.44
C THR A 85 22.19 -12.40 1.32
N ALA A 86 21.36 -13.26 1.92
CA ALA A 86 21.81 -14.31 2.82
C ALA A 86 22.90 -15.20 2.20
N ARG A 87 23.96 -15.43 2.97
CA ARG A 87 25.05 -16.36 2.65
C ARG A 87 25.34 -17.28 3.83
N TYR A 88 25.85 -18.48 3.55
CA TYR A 88 26.34 -19.36 4.61
C TYR A 88 27.54 -18.71 5.31
N LYS A 89 27.51 -18.64 6.64
CA LYS A 89 28.57 -18.00 7.43
C LYS A 89 29.75 -18.94 7.73
N THR A 90 29.49 -20.25 7.74
CA THR A 90 30.45 -21.27 8.21
C THR A 90 30.29 -22.57 7.41
N GLY A 91 31.30 -23.44 7.46
CA GLY A 91 31.27 -24.75 6.82
C GLY A 91 31.75 -24.74 5.38
N LYS A 92 31.59 -25.87 4.67
CA LYS A 92 32.11 -26.05 3.30
C LYS A 92 31.51 -25.10 2.26
N GLN A 93 30.32 -24.56 2.53
CA GLN A 93 29.60 -23.65 1.66
C GLN A 93 29.76 -22.18 2.08
N ALA A 94 30.66 -21.86 3.02
CA ALA A 94 30.82 -20.51 3.53
C ALA A 94 31.04 -19.50 2.39
N GLY A 95 30.26 -18.41 2.40
CA GLY A 95 30.25 -17.39 1.34
C GLY A 95 29.30 -17.67 0.19
N GLU A 96 28.81 -18.91 0.01
CA GLU A 96 27.78 -19.23 -0.99
C GLU A 96 26.42 -18.68 -0.59
N ARG A 97 25.55 -18.43 -1.58
CA ARG A 97 24.17 -17.95 -1.40
C ARG A 97 23.38 -18.98 -0.59
N ALA A 98 22.79 -18.54 0.51
CA ALA A 98 21.88 -19.38 1.30
C ALA A 98 20.49 -19.41 0.64
N PRO A 99 19.79 -20.56 0.65
CA PRO A 99 18.44 -20.64 0.14
C PRO A 99 17.48 -19.82 1.01
N ILE A 100 16.42 -19.33 0.39
CA ILE A 100 15.37 -18.59 1.09
C ILE A 100 14.58 -19.57 1.97
N SER A 101 14.51 -19.26 3.27
CA SER A 101 13.69 -20.03 4.21
C SER A 101 12.20 -19.77 3.97
N VAL A 102 11.42 -20.85 3.83
CA VAL A 102 9.96 -20.78 3.68
C VAL A 102 9.29 -20.04 4.84
N MET A 103 9.75 -20.27 6.07
CA MET A 103 9.19 -19.58 7.24
C MET A 103 9.46 -18.08 7.20
N LYS A 104 10.67 -17.66 6.82
CA LYS A 104 10.99 -16.23 6.66
C LYS A 104 10.15 -15.60 5.54
N LEU A 105 9.95 -16.32 4.44
CA LEU A 105 9.12 -15.86 3.33
C LEU A 105 7.65 -15.71 3.74
N GLN A 106 7.12 -16.63 4.55
CA GLN A 106 5.76 -16.52 5.08
C GLN A 106 5.58 -15.30 5.98
N VAL A 107 6.54 -15.04 6.87
CA VAL A 107 6.53 -13.85 7.75
C VAL A 107 6.63 -12.57 6.92
N LEU A 108 7.54 -12.51 5.94
CA LEU A 108 7.66 -11.38 5.03
C LEU A 108 6.34 -11.14 4.28
N ASN A 109 5.72 -12.19 3.74
CA ASN A 109 4.45 -12.08 3.04
C ASN A 109 3.35 -11.53 3.97
N GLN A 110 3.32 -11.95 5.24
CA GLN A 110 2.37 -11.42 6.21
C GLN A 110 2.58 -9.92 6.50
N MET A 111 3.83 -9.47 6.63
CA MET A 111 4.18 -8.05 6.81
C MET A 111 3.80 -7.20 5.57
N LEU A 112 3.93 -7.78 4.38
CA LEU A 112 3.55 -7.12 3.14
C LEU A 112 2.03 -7.09 2.96
N SER A 113 1.33 -8.14 3.35
CA SER A 113 -0.13 -8.21 3.29
C SER A 113 -0.81 -7.21 4.22
N THR A 114 -0.25 -6.92 5.39
CA THR A 114 -0.76 -5.86 6.29
C THR A 114 -0.66 -4.47 5.66
N LEU A 115 0.31 -4.27 4.76
CA LEU A 115 0.51 -3.04 3.99
C LEU A 115 -0.29 -2.99 2.67
N LEU A 116 -1.13 -3.99 2.40
CA LEU A 116 -2.03 -4.04 1.25
C LEU A 116 -1.32 -3.91 -0.12
N VAL A 117 -0.08 -4.40 -0.21
CA VAL A 117 0.75 -4.23 -1.42
C VAL A 117 0.24 -5.02 -2.62
N THR A 118 -0.46 -6.14 -2.39
CA THR A 118 -1.09 -6.94 -3.45
C THR A 118 -2.55 -6.55 -3.67
N GLU A 119 -3.04 -6.73 -4.89
CA GLU A 119 -4.47 -6.50 -5.19
C GLU A 119 -5.39 -7.44 -4.41
N GLY A 120 -4.95 -8.69 -4.18
CA GLY A 120 -5.69 -9.65 -3.37
C GLY A 120 -5.93 -9.14 -1.94
N ASP A 121 -4.89 -8.57 -1.31
CA ASP A 121 -5.00 -8.01 0.03
C ASP A 121 -5.89 -6.75 0.06
N ARG A 122 -5.81 -5.90 -0.96
CA ARG A 122 -6.73 -4.76 -1.12
C ARG A 122 -8.19 -5.21 -1.26
N ARG A 123 -8.47 -6.20 -2.11
CA ARG A 123 -9.83 -6.71 -2.31
C ARG A 123 -10.41 -7.37 -1.06
N ARG A 124 -9.59 -8.03 -0.24
CA ARG A 124 -10.03 -8.57 1.07
C ARG A 124 -10.58 -7.48 1.99
N VAL A 125 -10.04 -6.28 1.88
CA VAL A 125 -10.50 -5.11 2.63
C VAL A 125 -11.45 -4.20 1.83
N ARG A 126 -11.93 -4.68 0.67
CA ARG A 126 -12.82 -3.95 -0.27
C ARG A 126 -12.22 -2.61 -0.73
N MET A 127 -10.91 -2.56 -0.88
CA MET A 127 -10.19 -1.48 -1.52
C MET A 127 -9.90 -1.87 -2.97
N GLU A 128 -10.17 -0.94 -3.89
CA GLU A 128 -9.84 -1.06 -5.30
C GLU A 128 -9.09 0.20 -5.73
N ILE A 129 -8.07 0.05 -6.58
CA ILE A 129 -7.27 1.15 -7.10
C ILE A 129 -7.69 1.35 -8.55
N GLU A 130 -8.44 2.42 -8.80
CA GLU A 130 -8.70 2.90 -10.15
C GLU A 130 -7.57 3.86 -10.57
N ARG A 131 -7.01 3.66 -11.76
CA ARG A 131 -6.06 4.60 -12.36
C ARG A 131 -6.80 5.35 -13.46
N GLN A 132 -6.88 6.67 -13.35
CA GLN A 132 -7.32 7.49 -14.47
C GLN A 132 -6.19 7.52 -15.49
N ASN A 133 -6.37 6.81 -16.61
CA ASN A 133 -5.47 6.95 -17.75
C ASN A 133 -5.72 8.34 -18.34
N GLY A 134 -4.78 9.27 -18.11
CA GLY A 134 -4.94 10.64 -18.55
C GLY A 134 -5.03 10.73 -20.07
N ASN A 135 -6.18 11.19 -20.57
CA ASN A 135 -6.16 12.37 -21.42
C ASN A 135 -6.57 13.56 -20.53
N PRO A 136 -5.67 14.50 -20.20
CA PRO A 136 -5.99 15.61 -19.29
C PRO A 136 -7.02 16.60 -19.84
N ASP A 137 -7.36 16.53 -21.15
CA ASP A 137 -8.30 17.42 -21.84
C ASP A 137 -9.54 16.72 -22.44
N GLY A 138 -9.81 15.45 -22.10
CA GLY A 138 -10.72 14.62 -22.91
C GLY A 138 -12.13 14.35 -22.36
N ALA A 139 -12.44 14.68 -21.11
CA ALA A 139 -13.72 14.31 -20.51
C ALA A 139 -14.28 15.45 -19.66
N GLN A 140 -14.56 16.59 -20.30
CA GLN A 140 -15.74 17.33 -19.88
C GLN A 140 -16.93 16.39 -20.13
N VAL A 141 -17.42 15.77 -19.05
CA VAL A 141 -18.79 15.27 -19.03
C VAL A 141 -19.66 16.51 -19.11
N VAL A 142 -19.87 16.98 -20.34
CA VAL A 142 -20.90 17.96 -20.65
C VAL A 142 -22.20 17.27 -20.24
N GLN A 143 -22.88 17.79 -19.22
CA GLN A 143 -24.19 17.27 -18.89
C GLN A 143 -25.04 17.39 -20.15
N MET A 144 -25.83 16.37 -20.48
CA MET A 144 -26.68 16.39 -21.69
C MET A 144 -27.53 17.68 -21.76
N SER A 145 -27.85 18.27 -20.60
CA SER A 145 -28.49 19.60 -20.48
C SER A 145 -27.71 20.75 -21.13
N ASP A 146 -26.38 20.72 -21.04
CA ASP A 146 -25.50 21.78 -21.56
C ASP A 146 -25.35 21.66 -23.09
N TYR A 147 -25.32 20.43 -23.62
CA TYR A 147 -25.36 20.18 -25.07
C TYR A 147 -26.68 20.65 -25.71
N PHE A 148 -27.82 20.36 -25.06
CA PHE A 148 -29.13 20.81 -25.55
C PHE A 148 -29.28 22.33 -25.54
N LYS A 149 -28.77 23.02 -24.50
CA LYS A 149 -28.77 24.49 -24.45
C LYS A 149 -27.91 25.10 -25.54
N GLN A 150 -26.74 24.51 -25.82
CA GLN A 150 -25.85 25.00 -26.87
C GLN A 150 -26.42 24.80 -28.28
N GLN A 151 -27.14 23.71 -28.53
CA GLN A 151 -27.62 23.37 -29.87
C GLN A 151 -29.03 23.89 -30.18
N PHE A 152 -29.87 24.13 -29.17
CA PHE A 152 -31.27 24.50 -29.38
C PHE A 152 -31.74 25.75 -28.63
N GLY A 153 -30.87 26.45 -27.90
CA GLY A 153 -31.10 27.83 -27.44
C GLY A 153 -32.50 28.10 -26.85
N ALA A 154 -32.80 27.48 -25.70
CA ALA A 154 -33.86 27.89 -24.78
C ALA A 154 -33.38 27.75 -23.33
#